data_AF-A0A941CCC5-F1
#
_entry.id   AF-A0A941CCC5-F1
#
_cell.length_a   1.000
_cell.length_b   1.000
_cell.length_c   1.000
_cell.angle_alpha   90.00
_cell.angle_beta   90.00
_cell.angle_gamma   90.00
#
_symmetry.space_group_name_H-M   'P 1'
#
loop_
_entity.id
_entity.type
_entity.pdbx_description
1 polymer ?
#
loop_
_entity_poly.entity_id
_entity_poly.type
_entity_poly.pdbx_seq_one_letter_code
_entity_poly.pdbx_strand_id
1 'polypeptide(L)'
;MKKITPLILMMLCGLFGFSQSFNYQAVVRNAAGDIVSNQSIGVQVKLLEGSAIGTTLYTETHTVNSNTQGVISLTIGTGTSSDDFSTIDWSTQNHWLEISVDITGGTTYTTIGSSQLLSVPYAFTANTVAQGDNLGNHTAIQNLDLNNNDIIGAGMITTNTLVANNGIAVNNTSLNGNEGIIMPGGTSDYIVSVQDGNGRIQHKWNASYGVNETYIKGNEDAAFIDINAFAGTDDDAWIEFKHADGASAIAGDPISWNTQMIINQGGEVGINETSPDDKLHITDAGNGTRVRLENTSNGWAGMVAKNTQREIFMGIQGAFDANPGEFHIYDNTAGARRLVIDAAGEIGIGRNNPSVKLDVNGSVNCTGGTCSSDLRWKKNIVALPNVIENIKQMRGVSYYWKTEDFPDQNFTTDKQIGLIAQEVEKVYPELVKTNNEGFKSMDYMSLTAVLLEAVKAQQAQIDELKNKVDEIDQLKEIITVMQKQEDKVDSSNIGK
;
A
#
# COMPACT_ATOMS: atom_id res chain seq x y z
N MET A 1 14.22 -47.92 -75.49
CA MET A 1 14.14 -46.65 -74.74
C MET A 1 12.70 -46.17 -74.73
N LYS A 2 12.31 -45.50 -73.64
CA LYS A 2 11.03 -44.79 -73.39
C LYS A 2 9.91 -45.68 -72.86
N LYS A 3 9.22 -45.38 -71.75
CA LYS A 3 9.48 -44.64 -70.50
C LYS A 3 8.16 -44.89 -69.72
N ILE A 4 8.24 -45.36 -68.48
CA ILE A 4 7.07 -45.44 -67.58
C ILE A 4 6.80 -44.03 -67.03
N THR A 5 5.54 -43.59 -67.03
CA THR A 5 5.06 -42.48 -66.19
C THR A 5 3.56 -42.64 -65.86
N PRO A 6 3.11 -42.26 -64.65
CA PRO A 6 1.90 -42.76 -63.99
C PRO A 6 0.67 -41.87 -64.25
N LEU A 7 -0.53 -42.46 -64.18
CA LEU A 7 -1.80 -41.75 -64.31
C LEU A 7 -2.21 -41.17 -62.95
N ILE A 8 -2.20 -39.83 -62.86
CA ILE A 8 -2.67 -39.02 -61.73
C ILE A 8 -4.21 -39.05 -61.70
N LEU A 9 -4.76 -39.40 -60.55
CA LEU A 9 -6.18 -39.26 -60.20
C LEU A 9 -6.47 -37.79 -59.91
N MET A 10 -7.12 -37.10 -60.84
CA MET A 10 -7.59 -35.73 -60.66
C MET A 10 -9.08 -35.74 -60.33
N MET A 11 -9.37 -35.37 -59.08
CA MET A 11 -10.70 -35.12 -58.54
C MET A 11 -11.36 -33.99 -59.35
N LEU A 12 -12.32 -34.34 -60.20
CA LEU A 12 -13.10 -33.36 -60.95
C LEU A 12 -14.29 -32.93 -60.09
N CYS A 13 -14.16 -31.73 -59.52
CA CYS A 13 -15.20 -31.02 -58.82
C CYS A 13 -16.43 -30.86 -59.75
N GLY A 14 -17.58 -31.36 -59.34
CA GLY A 14 -18.83 -31.14 -60.07
C GLY A 14 -19.23 -29.68 -59.98
N LEU A 15 -18.99 -28.92 -61.05
CA LEU A 15 -19.60 -27.61 -61.23
C LEU A 15 -21.08 -27.86 -61.58
N PHE A 16 -21.98 -27.53 -60.64
CA PHE A 16 -23.39 -27.37 -60.95
C PHE A 16 -23.53 -26.13 -61.83
N GLY A 17 -23.49 -26.34 -63.16
CA GLY A 17 -23.96 -25.34 -64.11
C GLY A 17 -25.47 -25.30 -64.05
N PHE A 18 -26.05 -24.20 -63.55
CA PHE A 18 -27.46 -23.92 -63.75
C PHE A 18 -27.69 -23.73 -65.26
N SER A 19 -28.53 -24.57 -65.88
CA SER A 19 -28.86 -24.45 -67.30
C SER A 19 -29.64 -23.15 -67.52
N GLN A 20 -29.04 -22.20 -68.23
CA GLN A 20 -29.71 -20.98 -68.70
C GLN A 20 -30.48 -21.32 -69.98
N SER A 21 -31.68 -21.91 -69.85
CA SER A 21 -32.52 -22.25 -71.00
C SER A 21 -34.00 -21.97 -70.70
N PHE A 22 -34.80 -21.73 -71.73
CA PHE A 22 -36.24 -21.47 -71.58
C PHE A 22 -37.08 -22.08 -72.71
N ASN A 23 -38.34 -22.42 -72.42
CA ASN A 23 -39.21 -23.09 -73.38
C ASN A 23 -39.89 -22.10 -74.34
N TYR A 24 -40.05 -22.53 -75.60
CA TYR A 24 -40.75 -21.79 -76.65
C TYR A 24 -41.66 -22.73 -77.46
N GLN A 25 -42.86 -22.23 -77.81
CA GLN A 25 -43.83 -22.94 -78.64
C GLN A 25 -44.38 -22.01 -79.73
N ALA A 26 -44.56 -22.56 -80.93
CA ALA A 26 -45.16 -21.83 -82.05
C ALA A 26 -45.97 -22.77 -82.96
N VAL A 27 -46.94 -22.21 -83.70
CA VAL A 27 -47.68 -22.91 -84.75
C VAL A 27 -47.08 -22.56 -86.10
N VAL A 28 -46.65 -23.57 -86.86
CA VAL A 28 -46.04 -23.38 -88.19
C VAL A 28 -47.11 -23.47 -89.27
N ARG A 29 -47.14 -22.46 -90.16
CA ARG A 29 -48.04 -22.38 -91.32
C ARG A 29 -47.23 -22.20 -92.60
N ASN A 30 -47.74 -22.73 -93.71
CA ASN A 30 -47.14 -22.53 -95.03
C ASN A 30 -47.57 -21.15 -95.62
N ALA A 31 -47.06 -20.81 -96.80
CA ALA A 31 -47.36 -19.54 -97.47
C ALA A 31 -48.84 -19.36 -97.87
N ALA A 32 -49.64 -20.45 -97.93
CA ALA A 32 -51.08 -20.40 -98.15
C ALA A 32 -51.89 -20.23 -96.86
N GLY A 33 -51.23 -20.23 -95.68
CA GLY A 33 -51.86 -20.12 -94.37
C GLY A 33 -52.27 -21.46 -93.75
N ASP A 34 -52.07 -22.57 -94.47
CA ASP A 34 -52.38 -23.92 -93.98
C ASP A 34 -51.36 -24.37 -92.93
N ILE A 35 -51.82 -25.16 -91.97
CA ILE A 35 -51.00 -25.71 -90.90
C ILE A 35 -50.05 -26.77 -91.47
N VAL A 36 -48.76 -26.68 -91.11
CA VAL A 36 -47.78 -27.72 -91.45
C VAL A 36 -47.75 -28.75 -90.32
N SER A 37 -48.54 -29.82 -90.44
CA SER A 37 -48.73 -30.83 -89.38
C SER A 37 -47.92 -32.10 -89.59
N ASN A 38 -47.44 -32.72 -88.49
CA ASN A 38 -46.74 -34.02 -88.48
C ASN A 38 -45.52 -34.08 -89.41
N GLN A 39 -44.78 -33.00 -89.52
CA GLN A 39 -43.60 -32.90 -90.38
C GLN A 39 -42.39 -32.38 -89.59
N SER A 40 -41.19 -32.80 -90.01
CA SER A 40 -39.92 -32.25 -89.51
C SER A 40 -39.71 -30.84 -90.03
N ILE A 41 -39.46 -29.90 -89.13
CA ILE A 41 -39.26 -28.47 -89.38
C ILE A 41 -37.88 -28.08 -88.87
N GLY A 42 -37.09 -27.43 -89.72
CA GLY A 42 -35.86 -26.76 -89.31
C GLY A 42 -36.22 -25.42 -88.68
N VAL A 43 -35.71 -25.11 -87.50
CA VAL A 43 -35.95 -23.84 -86.81
C VAL A 43 -34.61 -23.19 -86.50
N GLN A 44 -34.45 -21.93 -86.91
CA GLN A 44 -33.35 -21.07 -86.50
C GLN A 44 -33.89 -20.01 -85.55
N VAL A 45 -33.21 -19.86 -84.42
CA VAL A 45 -33.51 -18.89 -83.38
C VAL A 45 -32.34 -17.92 -83.31
N LYS A 46 -32.64 -16.61 -83.32
CA LYS A 46 -31.66 -15.58 -83.02
C LYS A 46 -32.11 -14.73 -81.84
N LEU A 47 -31.20 -14.47 -80.93
CA LEU A 47 -31.35 -13.46 -79.89
C LEU A 47 -30.71 -12.15 -80.37
N LEU A 48 -31.49 -11.08 -80.36
CA LEU A 48 -31.11 -9.75 -80.82
C LEU A 48 -31.14 -8.77 -79.64
N GLU A 49 -30.20 -7.82 -79.61
CA GLU A 49 -30.14 -6.75 -78.62
C GLU A 49 -30.71 -5.43 -79.17
N GLY A 50 -31.45 -4.69 -78.34
CA GLY A 50 -31.91 -3.33 -78.58
C GLY A 50 -33.23 -3.23 -79.36
N SER A 51 -33.39 -3.97 -80.45
CA SER A 51 -34.62 -3.93 -81.28
C SER A 51 -34.86 -5.22 -82.08
N ALA A 52 -36.03 -5.32 -82.73
CA ALA A 52 -36.42 -6.44 -83.59
C ALA A 52 -35.52 -6.66 -84.83
N ILE A 53 -34.63 -5.70 -85.15
CA ILE A 53 -33.63 -5.75 -86.22
C ILE A 53 -32.22 -5.40 -85.68
N GLY A 54 -32.01 -5.60 -84.37
CA GLY A 54 -30.78 -5.24 -83.68
C GLY A 54 -29.61 -6.20 -83.92
N THR A 55 -28.54 -6.01 -83.16
CA THR A 55 -27.34 -6.86 -83.25
C THR A 55 -27.65 -8.27 -82.76
N THR A 56 -27.25 -9.29 -83.52
CA THR A 56 -27.39 -10.70 -83.09
C THR A 56 -26.34 -11.02 -82.01
N LEU A 57 -26.82 -11.39 -80.83
CA LEU A 57 -25.98 -11.85 -79.72
C LEU A 57 -25.75 -13.37 -79.74
N TYR A 58 -26.74 -14.11 -80.22
CA TYR A 58 -26.74 -15.57 -80.16
C TYR A 58 -27.60 -16.16 -81.28
N THR A 59 -27.12 -17.19 -81.95
CA THR A 59 -27.88 -17.96 -82.95
C THR A 59 -27.84 -19.45 -82.64
N GLU A 60 -28.99 -20.13 -82.62
CA GLU A 60 -29.05 -21.59 -82.54
C GLU A 60 -30.00 -22.18 -83.58
N THR A 61 -29.82 -23.48 -83.85
CA THR A 61 -30.66 -24.24 -84.77
C THR A 61 -31.21 -25.49 -84.11
N HIS A 62 -32.44 -25.86 -84.49
CA HIS A 62 -33.15 -27.04 -84.04
C HIS A 62 -33.80 -27.75 -85.22
N THR A 63 -33.95 -29.07 -85.10
CA THR A 63 -34.83 -29.88 -85.96
C THR A 63 -35.92 -30.47 -85.07
N VAL A 64 -37.16 -30.04 -85.27
CA VAL A 64 -38.32 -30.41 -84.43
C VAL A 64 -39.47 -30.90 -85.29
N ASN A 65 -40.28 -31.82 -84.75
CA ASN A 65 -41.48 -32.30 -85.44
C ASN A 65 -42.70 -31.49 -84.99
N SER A 66 -43.48 -31.00 -85.96
CA SER A 66 -44.78 -30.38 -85.66
C SER A 66 -45.83 -31.45 -85.33
N ASN A 67 -46.78 -31.14 -84.45
CA ASN A 67 -47.88 -32.06 -84.11
C ASN A 67 -49.06 -31.95 -85.11
N THR A 68 -50.17 -32.65 -84.84
CA THR A 68 -51.40 -32.61 -85.65
C THR A 68 -52.04 -31.22 -85.76
N GLN A 69 -51.68 -30.28 -84.87
CA GLN A 69 -52.12 -28.87 -84.88
C GLN A 69 -51.00 -27.93 -85.40
N GLY A 70 -49.91 -28.48 -85.93
CA GLY A 70 -48.74 -27.75 -86.43
C GLY A 70 -47.93 -27.04 -85.36
N VAL A 71 -48.11 -27.39 -84.08
CA VAL A 71 -47.34 -26.83 -82.96
C VAL A 71 -45.97 -27.49 -82.92
N ILE A 72 -44.93 -26.68 -82.80
CA ILE A 72 -43.56 -27.07 -82.46
C ILE A 72 -43.24 -26.62 -81.03
N SER A 73 -42.45 -27.42 -80.32
CA SER A 73 -41.92 -27.10 -78.98
C SER A 73 -40.40 -27.23 -79.02
N LEU A 74 -39.69 -26.23 -78.50
CA LEU A 74 -38.24 -26.27 -78.32
C LEU A 74 -37.84 -25.58 -77.01
N THR A 75 -36.64 -25.87 -76.54
CA THR A 75 -36.01 -25.21 -75.39
C THR A 75 -34.82 -24.41 -75.91
N ILE A 76 -34.95 -23.10 -75.86
CA ILE A 76 -33.95 -22.13 -76.34
C ILE A 76 -32.76 -22.11 -75.39
N GLY A 77 -31.55 -22.06 -75.95
CA GLY A 77 -30.28 -22.22 -75.24
C GLY A 77 -29.79 -23.67 -75.15
N THR A 78 -30.42 -24.60 -75.89
CA THR A 78 -30.02 -26.02 -75.96
C THR A 78 -29.85 -26.54 -77.39
N GLY A 79 -30.04 -25.68 -78.39
CA GLY A 79 -29.89 -26.01 -79.79
C GLY A 79 -28.44 -26.14 -80.24
N THR A 80 -28.25 -26.42 -81.53
CA THR A 80 -26.91 -26.43 -82.12
C THR A 80 -26.51 -25.00 -82.45
N SER A 81 -25.46 -24.50 -81.78
CA SER A 81 -24.94 -23.14 -81.93
C SER A 81 -23.42 -23.14 -81.98
N SER A 82 -22.84 -22.12 -82.63
CA SER A 82 -21.42 -21.76 -82.52
C SER A 82 -21.14 -20.79 -81.38
N ASP A 83 -22.19 -20.24 -80.77
CA ASP A 83 -22.15 -19.18 -79.76
C ASP A 83 -22.36 -19.78 -78.35
N ASP A 84 -21.95 -19.07 -77.30
CA ASP A 84 -22.13 -19.50 -75.90
C ASP A 84 -23.26 -18.71 -75.24
N PHE A 85 -24.40 -19.38 -75.02
CA PHE A 85 -25.60 -18.78 -74.41
C PHE A 85 -25.34 -18.23 -73.00
N SER A 86 -24.37 -18.81 -72.26
CA SER A 86 -24.10 -18.40 -70.88
C SER A 86 -23.38 -17.04 -70.76
N THR A 87 -22.86 -16.52 -71.87
CA THR A 87 -22.14 -15.24 -71.92
C THR A 87 -23.04 -14.04 -72.25
N ILE A 88 -24.33 -14.27 -72.51
CA ILE A 88 -25.30 -13.21 -72.82
C ILE A 88 -25.52 -12.35 -71.56
N ASP A 89 -25.28 -11.05 -71.68
CA ASP A 89 -25.57 -10.08 -70.63
C ASP A 89 -27.04 -9.66 -70.68
N TRP A 90 -27.84 -10.24 -69.79
CA TRP A 90 -29.27 -9.94 -69.70
C TRP A 90 -29.59 -8.61 -68.99
N SER A 91 -28.58 -7.88 -68.48
CA SER A 91 -28.75 -6.62 -67.75
C SER A 91 -28.73 -5.37 -68.63
N THR A 92 -28.34 -5.53 -69.91
CA THR A 92 -28.27 -4.44 -70.89
C THR A 92 -29.63 -4.23 -71.59
N GLN A 93 -29.65 -3.76 -72.84
CA GLN A 93 -30.85 -3.28 -73.52
C GLN A 93 -31.96 -4.35 -73.66
N ASN A 94 -33.12 -3.97 -74.19
CA ASN A 94 -34.22 -4.92 -74.44
C ASN A 94 -33.78 -6.04 -75.40
N HIS A 95 -34.09 -7.28 -75.05
CA HIS A 95 -33.77 -8.46 -75.85
C HIS A 95 -34.95 -8.90 -76.71
N TRP A 96 -34.67 -9.37 -77.93
CA TRP A 96 -35.67 -9.80 -78.91
C TRP A 96 -35.33 -11.18 -79.47
N LEU A 97 -36.34 -11.98 -79.77
CA LEU A 97 -36.23 -13.32 -80.33
C LEU A 97 -36.75 -13.31 -81.77
N GLU A 98 -35.87 -13.53 -82.73
CA GLU A 98 -36.21 -13.74 -84.15
C GLU A 98 -36.29 -15.23 -84.45
N ILE A 99 -37.41 -15.66 -85.03
CA ILE A 99 -37.65 -17.06 -85.40
C ILE A 99 -37.76 -17.19 -86.91
N SER A 100 -36.94 -18.09 -87.46
CA SER A 100 -36.97 -18.45 -88.88
C SER A 100 -37.13 -19.96 -89.04
N VAL A 101 -37.86 -20.41 -90.06
CA VAL A 101 -38.12 -21.85 -90.28
C VAL A 101 -37.82 -22.29 -91.70
N ASP A 102 -37.48 -23.56 -91.83
CA ASP A 102 -37.52 -24.32 -93.07
C ASP A 102 -38.59 -25.41 -92.93
N ILE A 103 -39.72 -25.22 -93.62
CA ILE A 103 -40.87 -26.13 -93.55
C ILE A 103 -40.59 -27.50 -94.18
N THR A 104 -39.46 -27.66 -94.88
CA THR A 104 -39.01 -28.95 -95.44
C THR A 104 -38.04 -29.70 -94.52
N GLY A 105 -37.69 -29.11 -93.36
CA GLY A 105 -36.75 -29.69 -92.41
C GLY A 105 -35.27 -29.48 -92.78
N GLY A 106 -34.99 -28.67 -93.80
CA GLY A 106 -33.64 -28.32 -94.24
C GLY A 106 -33.02 -27.15 -93.49
N THR A 107 -32.03 -26.51 -94.12
CA THR A 107 -31.26 -25.39 -93.56
C THR A 107 -31.51 -24.05 -94.27
N THR A 108 -32.55 -23.96 -95.12
CA THR A 108 -32.90 -22.72 -95.84
C THR A 108 -34.05 -22.03 -95.10
N TYR A 109 -33.70 -21.19 -94.15
CA TYR A 109 -34.66 -20.58 -93.22
C TYR A 109 -35.34 -19.32 -93.79
N THR A 110 -36.65 -19.22 -93.58
CA THR A 110 -37.46 -18.02 -93.84
C THR A 110 -37.95 -17.44 -92.51
N THR A 111 -37.76 -16.15 -92.29
CA THR A 111 -38.19 -15.46 -91.05
C THR A 111 -39.70 -15.40 -90.94
N ILE A 112 -40.24 -15.87 -89.81
CA ILE A 112 -41.69 -15.81 -89.50
C ILE A 112 -42.00 -14.56 -88.67
N GLY A 113 -41.08 -14.15 -87.79
CA GLY A 113 -41.27 -12.92 -87.01
C GLY A 113 -40.26 -12.77 -85.87
N SER A 114 -40.29 -11.59 -85.27
CA SER A 114 -39.47 -11.21 -84.12
C SER A 114 -40.36 -10.73 -82.98
N SER A 115 -40.06 -11.16 -81.74
CA SER A 115 -40.83 -10.82 -80.54
C SER A 115 -39.93 -10.36 -79.40
N GLN A 116 -40.37 -9.42 -78.57
CA GLN A 116 -39.58 -8.94 -77.44
C GLN A 116 -39.65 -9.92 -76.27
N LEU A 117 -38.52 -10.21 -75.64
CA LEU A 117 -38.45 -10.91 -74.36
C LEU A 117 -38.65 -9.90 -73.23
N LEU A 118 -39.73 -10.08 -72.45
CA LEU A 118 -40.00 -9.27 -71.27
C LEU A 118 -39.45 -9.98 -70.03
N SER A 119 -38.61 -9.30 -69.26
CA SER A 119 -38.05 -9.84 -68.02
C SER A 119 -39.13 -10.05 -66.96
N VAL A 120 -39.07 -11.17 -66.24
CA VAL A 120 -39.91 -11.42 -65.06
C VAL A 120 -39.33 -10.69 -63.85
N PRO A 121 -40.14 -10.03 -62.98
CA PRO A 121 -39.65 -9.18 -61.89
C PRO A 121 -38.69 -9.84 -60.87
N TYR A 122 -38.66 -11.17 -60.78
CA TYR A 122 -37.90 -11.91 -59.77
C TYR A 122 -36.39 -12.04 -60.09
N ALA A 123 -35.95 -11.73 -61.31
CA ALA A 123 -34.56 -11.95 -61.72
C ALA A 123 -33.58 -10.80 -61.36
N PHE A 124 -34.07 -9.61 -61.02
CA PHE A 124 -33.21 -8.44 -60.74
C PHE A 124 -32.71 -8.35 -59.28
N THR A 125 -33.29 -9.07 -58.33
CA THR A 125 -32.97 -8.94 -56.89
C THR A 125 -32.07 -10.02 -56.30
N ALA A 126 -31.65 -11.02 -57.08
CA ALA A 126 -30.92 -12.18 -56.53
C ALA A 126 -29.38 -12.07 -56.58
N ASN A 127 -28.81 -11.06 -57.25
CA ASN A 127 -27.35 -10.92 -57.38
C ASN A 127 -26.69 -9.96 -56.36
N THR A 128 -27.46 -9.32 -55.48
CA THR A 128 -26.95 -8.32 -54.51
C THR A 128 -26.98 -8.75 -53.05
N VAL A 129 -27.51 -9.93 -52.70
CA VAL A 129 -27.73 -10.32 -51.29
C VAL A 129 -26.81 -11.46 -50.81
N ALA A 130 -25.75 -11.77 -51.56
CA ALA A 130 -24.81 -12.83 -51.20
C ALA A 130 -23.41 -12.29 -50.88
N GLN A 131 -23.29 -11.51 -49.80
CA GLN A 131 -22.24 -11.58 -48.77
C GLN A 131 -22.42 -10.42 -47.79
N GLY A 132 -22.26 -10.70 -46.49
CA GLY A 132 -22.63 -9.82 -45.37
C GLY A 132 -22.09 -8.40 -45.46
N ASP A 133 -22.87 -7.47 -44.91
CA ASP A 133 -22.56 -6.04 -44.84
C ASP A 133 -21.16 -5.81 -44.28
N ASN A 134 -20.22 -5.46 -45.16
CA ASN A 134 -19.02 -4.75 -44.75
C ASN A 134 -19.38 -3.26 -44.73
N LEU A 135 -19.70 -2.75 -43.55
CA LEU A 135 -20.08 -1.35 -43.31
C LEU A 135 -18.95 -0.34 -43.66
N GLY A 136 -17.77 -0.77 -44.09
CA GLY A 136 -16.70 0.17 -44.47
C GLY A 136 -16.31 1.13 -43.33
N ASN A 137 -15.77 2.30 -43.67
CA ASN A 137 -15.35 3.31 -42.70
C ASN A 137 -16.51 4.29 -42.45
N HIS A 138 -17.10 4.24 -41.26
CA HIS A 138 -18.18 5.13 -40.84
C HIS A 138 -17.75 5.98 -39.65
N THR A 139 -18.08 7.28 -39.67
CA THR A 139 -18.00 8.15 -38.49
C THR A 139 -19.38 8.17 -37.83
N ALA A 140 -19.52 7.53 -36.68
CA ALA A 140 -20.76 7.58 -35.93
C ALA A 140 -21.01 9.02 -35.42
N ILE A 141 -22.16 9.59 -35.74
CA ILE A 141 -22.64 10.92 -35.27
C ILE A 141 -23.56 10.80 -34.05
N GLN A 142 -23.83 9.57 -33.60
CA GLN A 142 -24.61 9.25 -32.41
C GLN A 142 -23.95 8.07 -31.67
N ASN A 143 -24.25 7.95 -30.37
CA ASN A 143 -23.74 6.86 -29.54
C ASN A 143 -24.25 5.51 -30.05
N LEU A 144 -23.36 4.51 -30.08
CA LEU A 144 -23.72 3.13 -30.36
C LEU A 144 -24.34 2.50 -29.11
N ASP A 145 -25.65 2.26 -29.12
CA ASP A 145 -26.33 1.47 -28.09
C ASP A 145 -26.26 -0.01 -28.44
N LEU A 146 -25.51 -0.78 -27.64
CA LEU A 146 -25.25 -2.20 -27.87
C LEU A 146 -26.32 -3.12 -27.29
N ASN A 147 -27.32 -2.62 -26.55
CA ASN A 147 -28.43 -3.43 -25.99
C ASN A 147 -27.98 -4.76 -25.35
N ASN A 148 -26.92 -4.74 -24.53
CA ASN A 148 -26.32 -5.92 -23.89
C ASN A 148 -25.65 -6.94 -24.84
N ASN A 149 -25.37 -6.60 -26.08
CA ASN A 149 -24.53 -7.42 -26.96
C ASN A 149 -23.05 -7.10 -26.78
N ASP A 150 -22.21 -8.13 -26.74
CA ASP A 150 -20.76 -8.00 -26.73
C ASP A 150 -20.22 -7.66 -28.13
N ILE A 151 -19.26 -6.75 -28.20
CA ILE A 151 -18.43 -6.56 -29.39
C ILE A 151 -17.40 -7.69 -29.42
N ILE A 152 -17.62 -8.71 -30.25
CA ILE A 152 -16.71 -9.86 -30.39
C ILE A 152 -16.02 -9.79 -31.76
N GLY A 153 -14.73 -9.46 -31.77
CA GLY A 153 -13.92 -9.43 -32.99
C GLY A 153 -12.53 -8.83 -32.70
N ALA A 154 -11.48 -9.55 -33.05
CA ALA A 154 -10.10 -9.19 -32.72
C ALA A 154 -9.66 -7.89 -33.41
N GLY A 155 -9.77 -6.79 -32.67
CA GLY A 155 -9.22 -5.48 -32.98
C GLY A 155 -9.56 -4.57 -31.81
N MET A 156 -8.54 -4.11 -31.08
CA MET A 156 -8.68 -3.18 -29.94
C MET A 156 -9.76 -2.13 -30.20
N ILE A 157 -10.67 -1.94 -29.24
CA ILE A 157 -11.41 -0.68 -29.13
C ILE A 157 -10.37 0.39 -28.78
N THR A 158 -9.88 1.12 -29.78
CA THR A 158 -9.00 2.29 -29.58
C THR A 158 -9.87 3.50 -29.27
N THR A 159 -10.17 3.70 -27.98
CA THR A 159 -10.84 4.92 -27.50
C THR A 159 -9.91 5.69 -26.57
N ASN A 160 -9.75 7.00 -26.79
CA ASN A 160 -9.01 7.88 -25.85
C ASN A 160 -9.72 8.03 -24.48
N THR A 161 -10.98 7.60 -24.36
CA THR A 161 -11.74 7.63 -23.11
C THR A 161 -12.76 6.50 -23.13
N LEU A 162 -12.61 5.52 -22.25
CA LEU A 162 -13.59 4.47 -22.01
C LEU A 162 -14.38 4.86 -20.75
N VAL A 163 -15.60 5.37 -20.91
CA VAL A 163 -16.49 5.70 -19.77
C VAL A 163 -17.26 4.44 -19.39
N ALA A 164 -16.78 3.72 -18.37
CA ALA A 164 -17.43 2.53 -17.85
C ALA A 164 -18.59 2.91 -16.91
N ASN A 165 -19.80 3.09 -17.46
CA ASN A 165 -20.95 3.48 -16.64
C ASN A 165 -21.63 2.32 -15.89
N ASN A 166 -21.19 1.07 -16.06
CA ASN A 166 -21.53 -0.11 -15.23
C ASN A 166 -20.75 -1.35 -15.72
N GLY A 167 -19.74 -1.80 -14.97
CA GLY A 167 -19.22 -3.18 -15.04
C GLY A 167 -18.66 -3.65 -16.39
N ILE A 168 -17.63 -3.00 -16.92
CA ILE A 168 -16.85 -3.56 -18.04
C ILE A 168 -15.77 -4.50 -17.47
N ALA A 169 -15.83 -5.78 -17.83
CA ALA A 169 -14.74 -6.73 -17.61
C ALA A 169 -13.63 -6.47 -18.65
N VAL A 170 -12.67 -5.62 -18.30
CA VAL A 170 -11.54 -5.26 -19.17
C VAL A 170 -10.49 -6.37 -19.12
N ASN A 171 -10.62 -7.39 -19.97
CA ASN A 171 -9.74 -8.57 -19.93
C ASN A 171 -8.36 -8.38 -20.58
N ASN A 172 -8.06 -7.23 -21.21
CA ASN A 172 -6.76 -7.02 -21.86
C ASN A 172 -6.43 -5.56 -22.22
N THR A 173 -6.56 -4.60 -21.30
CA THR A 173 -5.90 -3.29 -21.49
C THR A 173 -4.45 -3.41 -21.05
N SER A 174 -3.54 -3.57 -22.01
CA SER A 174 -2.16 -3.09 -21.82
C SER A 174 -2.25 -1.58 -21.66
N LEU A 175 -2.24 -1.09 -20.41
CA LEU A 175 -2.22 0.34 -20.12
C LEU A 175 -0.83 0.85 -20.50
N ASN A 176 -0.72 1.54 -21.64
CA ASN A 176 0.58 1.84 -22.26
C ASN A 176 1.25 3.11 -21.67
N GLY A 177 1.27 3.24 -20.34
CA GLY A 177 1.97 4.32 -19.61
C GLY A 177 1.25 5.68 -19.56
N ASN A 178 0.15 5.85 -20.31
CA ASN A 178 -0.62 7.10 -20.36
C ASN A 178 -2.14 6.87 -20.25
N GLU A 179 -2.55 5.69 -19.79
CA GLU A 179 -3.95 5.25 -19.78
C GLU A 179 -4.37 4.92 -18.34
N GLY A 180 -5.57 5.37 -17.96
CA GLY A 180 -6.16 5.09 -16.65
C GLY A 180 -7.63 4.68 -16.77
N ILE A 181 -8.07 3.82 -15.86
CA ILE A 181 -9.48 3.49 -15.67
C ILE A 181 -10.08 4.58 -14.79
N ILE A 182 -10.98 5.38 -15.36
CA ILE A 182 -11.74 6.39 -14.62
C ILE A 182 -13.05 5.75 -14.18
N MET A 183 -13.27 5.73 -12.88
CA MET A 183 -14.52 5.34 -12.25
C MET A 183 -15.23 6.62 -11.79
N PRO A 184 -16.14 7.17 -12.61
CA PRO A 184 -16.84 8.40 -12.25
C PRO A 184 -17.76 8.13 -11.06
N GLY A 185 -17.60 8.91 -10.00
CA GLY A 185 -18.45 8.85 -8.81
C GLY A 185 -19.42 10.02 -8.73
N GLY A 186 -20.42 9.91 -7.85
CA GLY A 186 -21.40 10.97 -7.63
C GLY A 186 -20.81 12.24 -7.00
N THR A 187 -19.71 12.11 -6.23
CA THR A 187 -19.02 13.23 -5.56
C THR A 187 -17.64 13.48 -6.15
N SER A 188 -16.87 12.43 -6.47
CA SER A 188 -15.53 12.52 -7.07
C SER A 188 -15.23 11.35 -8.01
N ASP A 189 -14.30 11.58 -8.92
CA ASP A 189 -13.78 10.52 -9.79
C ASP A 189 -12.64 9.79 -9.07
N TYR A 190 -12.63 8.47 -9.23
CA TYR A 190 -11.52 7.62 -8.81
C TYR A 190 -10.80 7.10 -10.04
N ILE A 191 -9.47 7.23 -10.06
CA ILE A 191 -8.64 6.87 -11.20
C ILE A 191 -7.61 5.84 -10.76
N VAL A 192 -7.53 4.74 -11.52
CA VAL A 192 -6.42 3.79 -11.46
C VAL A 192 -5.62 3.92 -12.75
N SER A 193 -4.34 4.24 -12.66
CA SER A 193 -3.49 4.43 -13.84
C SER A 193 -2.13 3.78 -13.66
N VAL A 194 -1.56 3.31 -14.79
CA VAL A 194 -0.15 2.93 -14.86
C VAL A 194 0.59 4.09 -15.48
N GLN A 195 1.49 4.71 -14.72
CA GLN A 195 2.29 5.82 -15.20
C GLN A 195 3.41 5.30 -16.12
N ASP A 196 3.79 6.12 -17.12
CA ASP A 196 5.04 6.20 -17.88
C ASP A 196 5.62 4.93 -18.56
N GLY A 197 4.91 3.80 -18.50
CA GLY A 197 5.35 2.54 -19.11
C GLY A 197 6.40 1.80 -18.29
N ASN A 198 6.82 2.34 -17.14
CA ASN A 198 7.79 1.70 -16.23
C ASN A 198 7.12 0.90 -15.09
N GLY A 199 5.78 0.75 -15.11
CA GLY A 199 5.06 -0.14 -14.19
C GLY A 199 4.72 0.46 -12.82
N ARG A 200 4.80 1.79 -12.67
CA ARG A 200 4.30 2.51 -11.50
C ARG A 200 2.78 2.56 -11.52
N ILE A 201 2.13 2.16 -10.43
CA ILE A 201 0.67 2.11 -10.29
C ILE A 201 0.23 3.24 -9.37
N GLN A 202 -0.75 4.00 -9.83
CA GLN A 202 -1.30 5.14 -9.11
C GLN A 202 -2.80 4.96 -8.87
N HIS A 203 -3.21 5.29 -7.66
CA HIS A 203 -4.59 5.36 -7.23
C HIS A 203 -4.87 6.81 -6.82
N LYS A 204 -5.74 7.48 -7.56
CA LYS A 204 -6.04 8.91 -7.38
C LYS A 204 -7.51 9.12 -7.10
N TRP A 205 -7.79 10.01 -6.16
CA TRP A 205 -9.14 10.50 -5.86
C TRP A 205 -9.20 12.00 -6.10
N ASN A 206 -10.23 12.45 -6.81
CA ASN A 206 -10.48 13.86 -7.12
C ASN A 206 -9.32 14.60 -7.82
N ALA A 207 -8.46 13.89 -8.55
CA ALA A 207 -7.27 14.45 -9.19
C ALA A 207 -7.17 14.05 -10.66
N SER A 208 -6.85 15.01 -11.53
CA SER A 208 -6.61 14.74 -12.94
C SER A 208 -5.34 13.91 -13.17
N TYR A 209 -5.29 13.16 -14.27
CA TYR A 209 -4.11 12.40 -14.67
C TYR A 209 -3.07 13.30 -15.38
N GLY A 210 -1.77 13.10 -15.13
CA GLY A 210 -0.67 13.81 -15.80
C GLY A 210 0.33 14.47 -14.84
N VAL A 211 1.21 15.33 -15.37
CA VAL A 211 2.28 16.02 -14.60
C VAL A 211 1.85 17.35 -13.95
N ASN A 212 0.68 17.88 -14.34
CA ASN A 212 0.08 19.09 -13.80
C ASN A 212 -1.31 18.73 -13.28
N GLU A 213 -1.33 17.99 -12.17
CA GLU A 213 -2.56 17.43 -11.62
C GLU A 213 -3.43 18.55 -11.04
N THR A 214 -4.72 18.48 -11.33
CA THR A 214 -5.72 19.46 -10.94
C THR A 214 -6.91 18.79 -10.28
N TYR A 215 -7.64 19.53 -9.45
CA TYR A 215 -8.87 19.03 -8.85
C TYR A 215 -9.92 18.76 -9.93
N ILE A 216 -10.54 17.58 -9.91
CA ILE A 216 -11.65 17.26 -10.83
C ILE A 216 -12.95 17.92 -10.35
N LYS A 217 -13.13 17.99 -9.04
CA LYS A 217 -14.27 18.57 -8.33
C LYS A 217 -13.77 19.51 -7.25
N GLY A 218 -14.46 20.64 -7.09
CA GLY A 218 -14.16 21.59 -6.02
C GLY A 218 -14.81 21.20 -4.68
N ASN A 219 -14.32 21.80 -3.59
CA ASN A 219 -14.78 21.58 -2.21
C ASN A 219 -14.66 20.12 -1.72
N GLU A 220 -13.75 19.34 -2.28
CA GLU A 220 -13.41 17.99 -1.84
C GLU A 220 -11.89 17.83 -1.88
N ASP A 221 -11.34 17.15 -0.88
CA ASP A 221 -9.89 16.89 -0.83
C ASP A 221 -9.48 15.87 -1.91
N ALA A 222 -8.23 15.96 -2.34
CA ALA A 222 -7.63 14.97 -3.22
C ALA A 222 -6.65 14.10 -2.43
N ALA A 223 -6.63 12.81 -2.76
CA ALA A 223 -5.74 11.83 -2.14
C ALA A 223 -5.08 10.99 -3.21
N PHE A 224 -3.90 10.47 -2.87
CA PHE A 224 -3.05 9.74 -3.80
C PHE A 224 -2.31 8.63 -3.08
N ILE A 225 -2.43 7.41 -3.62
CA ILE A 225 -1.54 6.29 -3.28
C ILE A 225 -0.70 6.00 -4.50
N ASP A 226 0.59 5.90 -4.27
CA ASP A 226 1.58 5.70 -5.30
C ASP A 226 2.44 4.49 -4.99
N ILE A 227 2.46 3.56 -5.93
CA ILE A 227 3.14 2.28 -5.79
C ILE A 227 4.15 2.20 -6.92
N ASN A 228 5.41 2.40 -6.58
CA ASN A 228 6.50 2.15 -7.50
C ASN A 228 7.01 0.72 -7.31
N ALA A 229 6.85 -0.13 -8.33
CA ALA A 229 7.39 -1.48 -8.37
C ALA A 229 8.64 -1.61 -9.27
N PHE A 230 9.08 -0.50 -9.86
CA PHE A 230 10.21 -0.49 -10.78
C PHE A 230 11.54 -0.54 -10.00
N ALA A 231 12.47 -1.41 -10.44
CA ALA A 231 13.77 -1.62 -9.82
C ALA A 231 14.91 -0.98 -10.66
N GLY A 232 14.67 0.23 -11.16
CA GLY A 232 15.65 1.00 -11.96
C GLY A 232 16.46 1.95 -11.10
N THR A 233 17.73 2.15 -11.47
CA THR A 233 18.88 2.51 -10.63
C THR A 233 18.88 3.84 -9.85
N ASP A 234 17.79 4.58 -9.73
CA ASP A 234 17.69 5.75 -8.82
C ASP A 234 16.25 6.02 -8.32
N ASP A 235 15.27 5.18 -8.70
CA ASP A 235 13.85 5.31 -8.32
C ASP A 235 13.38 4.00 -7.65
N ASP A 236 13.87 3.82 -6.43
CA ASP A 236 13.62 2.64 -5.60
C ASP A 236 12.13 2.31 -5.46
N ALA A 237 11.77 1.03 -5.36
CA ALA A 237 10.39 0.61 -5.17
C ALA A 237 9.88 1.07 -3.78
N TRP A 238 8.77 1.80 -3.75
CA TRP A 238 8.21 2.36 -2.52
C TRP A 238 6.69 2.53 -2.61
N ILE A 239 6.04 2.68 -1.44
CA ILE A 239 4.61 3.00 -1.31
C ILE A 239 4.50 4.36 -0.62
N GLU A 240 3.91 5.37 -1.28
CA GLU A 240 3.53 6.64 -0.63
C GLU A 240 2.03 6.77 -0.50
N PHE A 241 1.66 7.43 0.58
CA PHE A 241 0.37 8.03 0.81
C PHE A 241 0.53 9.55 0.80
N LYS A 242 -0.14 10.24 -0.11
CA LYS A 242 -0.19 11.70 -0.16
C LYS A 242 -1.61 12.22 0.00
N HIS A 243 -1.68 13.42 0.55
CA HIS A 243 -2.90 14.18 0.67
C HIS A 243 -2.67 15.58 0.11
N ALA A 244 -3.66 16.13 -0.57
CA ALA A 244 -3.60 17.49 -1.07
C ALA A 244 -3.88 18.49 0.07
N ASP A 245 -3.26 19.67 0.00
CA ASP A 245 -3.47 20.77 0.94
C ASP A 245 -4.60 21.70 0.46
N GLY A 246 -5.87 21.26 0.45
CA GLY A 246 -6.88 22.10 -0.19
C GLY A 246 -8.34 21.82 0.08
N ALA A 247 -8.78 21.94 1.33
CA ALA A 247 -10.20 21.90 1.71
C ALA A 247 -11.08 23.04 1.10
N SER A 248 -10.56 23.85 0.16
CA SER A 248 -11.26 24.95 -0.52
C SER A 248 -10.93 25.08 -2.01
N ALA A 249 -10.37 24.04 -2.64
CA ALA A 249 -10.04 24.07 -4.06
C ALA A 249 -11.29 24.06 -4.96
N ILE A 250 -11.20 24.69 -6.13
CA ILE A 250 -12.21 24.64 -7.20
C ILE A 250 -11.74 23.63 -8.26
N ALA A 251 -12.67 23.03 -9.00
CA ALA A 251 -12.33 22.18 -10.14
C ALA A 251 -11.41 22.92 -11.13
N GLY A 252 -10.28 22.32 -11.47
CA GLY A 252 -9.23 22.87 -12.31
C GLY A 252 -8.08 23.55 -11.57
N ASP A 253 -8.18 23.77 -10.26
CA ASP A 253 -7.06 24.29 -9.47
C ASP A 253 -5.91 23.27 -9.41
N PRO A 254 -4.63 23.72 -9.40
CA PRO A 254 -3.49 22.81 -9.28
C PRO A 254 -3.47 22.14 -7.90
N ILE A 255 -3.06 20.87 -7.87
CA ILE A 255 -2.87 20.12 -6.62
C ILE A 255 -1.40 20.22 -6.19
N SER A 256 -1.19 20.55 -4.91
CA SER A 256 0.09 20.38 -4.23
C SER A 256 0.01 19.16 -3.31
N TRP A 257 0.87 18.18 -3.56
CA TRP A 257 0.85 16.91 -2.84
C TRP A 257 1.81 16.94 -1.66
N ASN A 258 1.29 16.60 -0.47
CA ASN A 258 2.10 16.43 0.73
C ASN A 258 2.15 14.95 1.11
N THR A 259 3.36 14.40 1.23
CA THR A 259 3.57 13.03 1.68
C THR A 259 3.22 12.89 3.16
N GLN A 260 2.25 12.03 3.45
CA GLN A 260 1.81 11.73 4.81
C GLN A 260 2.52 10.52 5.37
N MET A 261 2.81 9.53 4.52
CA MET A 261 3.51 8.30 4.90
C MET A 261 4.24 7.73 3.69
N ILE A 262 5.42 7.17 3.91
CA ILE A 262 6.20 6.44 2.91
C ILE A 262 6.72 5.13 3.49
N ILE A 263 6.79 4.09 2.67
CA ILE A 263 7.60 2.89 2.90
C ILE A 263 8.61 2.83 1.77
N ASN A 264 9.90 3.06 2.06
CA ASN A 264 10.94 3.05 1.04
C ASN A 264 11.41 1.61 0.70
N GLN A 265 12.35 1.45 -0.23
CA GLN A 265 12.88 0.13 -0.61
C GLN A 265 13.67 -0.56 0.51
N GLY A 266 14.31 0.21 1.39
CA GLY A 266 14.96 -0.33 2.60
C GLY A 266 13.96 -0.91 3.61
N GLY A 267 12.66 -0.64 3.43
CA GLY A 267 11.59 -1.03 4.35
C GLY A 267 11.53 -0.11 5.58
N GLU A 268 12.13 1.07 5.51
CA GLU A 268 11.92 2.13 6.49
C GLU A 268 10.57 2.80 6.26
N VAL A 269 9.86 3.07 7.35
CA VAL A 269 8.56 3.76 7.35
C VAL A 269 8.75 5.20 7.81
N GLY A 270 8.44 6.15 6.93
CA GLY A 270 8.34 7.57 7.28
C GLY A 270 6.88 7.96 7.52
N ILE A 271 6.59 8.71 8.58
CA ILE A 271 5.29 9.38 8.79
C ILE A 271 5.56 10.88 8.87
N ASN A 272 5.03 11.62 7.91
CA ASN A 272 5.36 13.02 7.62
C ASN A 272 6.87 13.24 7.37
N GLU A 273 7.57 12.17 7.00
CA GLU A 273 8.99 12.12 6.69
C GLU A 273 9.18 11.37 5.36
N THR A 274 9.92 11.97 4.42
CA THR A 274 10.14 11.42 3.06
C THR A 274 11.46 10.67 2.91
N SER A 275 12.39 10.85 3.85
CA SER A 275 13.71 10.20 3.85
C SER A 275 13.99 9.64 5.25
N PRO A 276 13.31 8.55 5.65
CA PRO A 276 13.47 7.97 6.97
C PRO A 276 14.88 7.38 7.17
N ASP A 277 15.59 7.81 8.23
CA ASP A 277 16.93 7.32 8.60
C ASP A 277 16.89 6.08 9.53
N ASP A 278 15.69 5.72 9.99
CA ASP A 278 15.41 4.58 10.89
C ASP A 278 14.23 3.77 10.35
N LYS A 279 14.08 2.52 10.82
CA LYS A 279 12.96 1.65 10.40
C LYS A 279 11.58 2.28 10.63
N LEU A 280 11.43 3.16 11.60
CA LEU A 280 10.28 4.02 11.77
C LEU A 280 10.76 5.43 12.13
N HIS A 281 10.58 6.39 11.22
CA HIS A 281 10.90 7.80 11.44
C HIS A 281 9.60 8.61 11.36
N ILE A 282 9.24 9.30 12.45
CA ILE A 282 8.04 10.12 12.53
C ILE A 282 8.47 11.55 12.84
N THR A 283 8.04 12.50 12.02
CA THR A 283 8.35 13.93 12.22
C THR A 283 7.07 14.75 12.23
N ASP A 284 7.09 15.88 12.92
CA ASP A 284 5.99 16.85 12.91
C ASP A 284 6.56 18.24 13.22
N ALA A 285 5.90 19.29 12.73
CA ALA A 285 6.25 20.67 13.01
C ALA A 285 5.45 21.20 14.22
N GLY A 286 6.07 22.00 15.09
CA GLY A 286 5.40 22.64 16.23
C GLY A 286 5.75 22.05 17.59
N ASN A 287 4.75 21.69 18.40
CA ASN A 287 4.92 21.39 19.84
C ASN A 287 5.51 19.98 20.15
N GLY A 288 6.02 19.29 19.14
CA GLY A 288 6.75 18.02 19.25
C GLY A 288 5.95 16.80 18.79
N THR A 289 6.67 15.81 18.28
CA THR A 289 6.14 14.53 17.80
C THR A 289 5.89 13.56 18.96
N ARG A 290 4.74 12.85 18.95
CA ARG A 290 4.38 11.89 20.00
C ARG A 290 3.81 10.61 19.40
N VAL A 291 4.17 9.47 19.98
CA VAL A 291 3.52 8.18 19.74
C VAL A 291 2.67 7.84 20.96
N ARG A 292 1.36 7.69 20.76
CA ARG A 292 0.43 7.24 21.81
C ARG A 292 0.35 5.72 21.78
N LEU A 293 0.71 5.09 22.90
CA LEU A 293 0.50 3.67 23.17
C LEU A 293 -0.57 3.59 24.25
N GLU A 294 -1.74 3.05 23.90
CA GLU A 294 -2.91 3.05 24.79
C GLU A 294 -3.50 1.63 24.90
N ASN A 295 -3.84 1.25 26.12
CA ASN A 295 -4.70 0.12 26.40
C ASN A 295 -5.97 0.67 27.05
N THR A 296 -7.10 0.60 26.33
CA THR A 296 -8.39 1.17 26.78
C THR A 296 -9.09 0.34 27.85
N SER A 297 -8.47 -0.77 28.25
CA SER A 297 -8.92 -1.66 29.33
C SER A 297 -7.91 -1.62 30.48
N ASN A 298 -7.89 -2.68 31.29
CA ASN A 298 -7.06 -2.78 32.50
C ASN A 298 -5.66 -3.37 32.23
N GLY A 299 -5.21 -3.43 30.98
CA GLY A 299 -3.95 -4.09 30.59
C GLY A 299 -2.74 -3.16 30.54
N TRP A 300 -1.61 -3.70 30.09
CA TRP A 300 -0.36 -2.94 29.91
C TRP A 300 -0.43 -2.04 28.69
N ALA A 301 0.26 -0.90 28.74
CA ALA A 301 0.46 -0.01 27.61
C ALA A 301 1.92 0.41 27.55
N GLY A 302 2.60 0.13 26.43
CA GLY A 302 4.03 0.41 26.32
C GLY A 302 4.66 -0.24 25.10
N MET A 303 5.98 -0.22 25.08
CA MET A 303 6.81 -0.78 24.00
C MET A 303 7.70 -1.90 24.54
N VAL A 304 8.11 -2.81 23.65
CA VAL A 304 9.01 -3.93 23.98
C VAL A 304 10.25 -3.85 23.10
N ALA A 305 11.42 -3.85 23.71
CA ALA A 305 12.71 -3.99 23.04
C ALA A 305 13.25 -5.41 23.29
N LYS A 306 13.53 -6.16 22.22
CA LYS A 306 13.99 -7.55 22.30
C LYS A 306 15.16 -7.82 21.38
N ASN A 307 16.14 -8.56 21.88
CA ASN A 307 17.18 -9.19 21.06
C ASN A 307 17.45 -10.63 21.56
N THR A 308 18.51 -11.27 21.07
CA THR A 308 18.88 -12.64 21.44
C THR A 308 19.31 -12.80 22.90
N GLN A 309 19.63 -11.71 23.59
CA GLN A 309 20.11 -11.71 24.97
C GLN A 309 19.01 -11.35 25.98
N ARG A 310 18.10 -10.43 25.60
CA ARG A 310 17.16 -9.85 26.55
C ARG A 310 15.90 -9.30 25.89
N GLU A 311 14.84 -9.26 26.68
CA GLU A 311 13.57 -8.63 26.36
C GLU A 311 13.18 -7.67 27.48
N ILE A 312 12.95 -6.40 27.14
CA ILE A 312 12.60 -5.33 28.07
C ILE A 312 11.29 -4.70 27.64
N PHE A 313 10.34 -4.61 28.57
CA PHE A 313 9.15 -3.79 28.42
C PHE A 313 9.36 -2.41 29.08
N MET A 314 8.91 -1.36 28.42
CA MET A 314 8.89 0.01 28.92
C MET A 314 7.47 0.56 28.78
N GLY A 315 6.83 0.90 29.89
CA GLY A 315 5.46 1.38 29.85
C GLY A 315 4.75 1.42 31.18
N ILE A 316 3.43 1.45 31.11
CA ILE A 316 2.51 1.55 32.25
C ILE A 316 2.02 0.15 32.63
N GLN A 317 2.10 -0.16 33.93
CA GLN A 317 1.60 -1.38 34.52
C GLN A 317 0.06 -1.44 34.47
N GLY A 318 -0.46 -2.63 34.16
CA GLY A 318 -1.90 -2.91 34.14
C GLY A 318 -2.47 -3.17 35.54
N ALA A 319 -3.80 -3.27 35.63
CA ALA A 319 -4.51 -3.39 36.90
C ALA A 319 -4.32 -4.73 37.63
N PHE A 320 -3.84 -5.76 36.92
CA PHE A 320 -3.77 -7.13 37.45
C PHE A 320 -2.43 -7.46 38.11
N ASP A 321 -1.47 -6.56 38.05
CA ASP A 321 -0.16 -6.73 38.66
C ASP A 321 -0.03 -5.92 39.94
N ALA A 322 0.99 -6.24 40.73
CA ALA A 322 1.37 -5.39 41.85
C ALA A 322 1.68 -3.98 41.36
N ASN A 323 1.08 -2.99 42.02
CA ASN A 323 1.20 -1.55 41.76
C ASN A 323 0.72 -1.10 40.37
N PRO A 324 -0.60 -1.08 40.16
CA PRO A 324 -1.18 -0.72 38.87
C PRO A 324 -0.98 0.76 38.53
N GLY A 325 -0.80 1.07 37.25
CA GLY A 325 -0.67 2.45 36.75
C GLY A 325 0.72 3.08 36.89
N GLU A 326 1.69 2.37 37.48
CA GLU A 326 3.06 2.85 37.58
C GLU A 326 3.80 2.74 36.24
N PHE A 327 4.69 3.69 35.99
CA PHE A 327 5.66 3.55 34.91
C PHE A 327 6.79 2.62 35.36
N HIS A 328 7.19 1.67 34.51
CA HIS A 328 8.33 0.83 34.81
C HIS A 328 9.15 0.46 33.57
N ILE A 329 10.38 0.02 33.85
CA ILE A 329 11.21 -0.76 32.93
C ILE A 329 11.27 -2.17 33.49
N TYR A 330 10.59 -3.10 32.82
CA TYR A 330 10.48 -4.49 33.24
C TYR A 330 11.32 -5.39 32.34
N ASP A 331 12.17 -6.21 32.96
CA ASP A 331 12.97 -7.21 32.28
C ASP A 331 12.18 -8.51 32.18
N ASN A 332 11.57 -8.74 31.01
CA ASN A 332 10.80 -9.95 30.72
C ASN A 332 11.69 -11.20 30.79
N THR A 333 12.98 -11.09 30.50
CA THR A 333 13.91 -12.22 30.56
C THR A 333 14.23 -12.64 31.99
N ALA A 334 14.46 -11.67 32.88
CA ALA A 334 14.74 -11.96 34.30
C ALA A 334 13.48 -12.02 35.19
N GLY A 335 12.32 -11.61 34.68
CA GLY A 335 11.09 -11.51 35.47
C GLY A 335 11.17 -10.44 36.57
N ALA A 336 11.83 -9.31 36.32
CA ALA A 336 12.13 -8.32 37.36
C ALA A 336 12.00 -6.87 36.88
N ARG A 337 11.47 -5.98 37.73
CA ARG A 337 11.49 -4.52 37.47
C ARG A 337 12.88 -3.98 37.74
N ARG A 338 13.42 -3.23 36.78
CA ARG A 338 14.73 -2.59 36.89
C ARG A 338 14.61 -1.15 37.35
N LEU A 339 13.54 -0.48 36.92
CA LEU A 339 13.18 0.87 37.32
C LEU A 339 11.67 0.97 37.46
N VAL A 340 11.21 1.68 38.48
CA VAL A 340 9.80 2.02 38.72
C VAL A 340 9.69 3.50 39.03
N ILE A 341 8.63 4.14 38.55
CA ILE A 341 8.14 5.43 39.04
C ILE A 341 6.72 5.22 39.54
N ASP A 342 6.54 5.32 40.85
CA ASP A 342 5.25 5.06 41.49
C ASP A 342 4.26 6.22 41.31
N ALA A 343 3.03 6.04 41.81
CA ALA A 343 1.99 7.07 41.76
C ALA A 343 2.32 8.33 42.59
N ALA A 344 3.26 8.25 43.54
CA ALA A 344 3.76 9.38 44.32
C ALA A 344 4.96 10.09 43.64
N GLY A 345 5.40 9.59 42.49
CA GLY A 345 6.58 10.08 41.77
C GLY A 345 7.90 9.75 42.46
N GLU A 346 7.96 8.63 43.18
CA GLU A 346 9.15 8.06 43.77
C GLU A 346 9.79 7.06 42.80
N ILE A 347 11.12 7.10 42.69
CA ILE A 347 11.89 6.28 41.76
C ILE A 347 12.52 5.11 42.51
N GLY A 348 12.13 3.89 42.14
CA GLY A 348 12.75 2.66 42.61
C GLY A 348 13.74 2.10 41.59
N ILE A 349 14.99 1.85 41.97
CA ILE A 349 15.98 1.12 41.15
C ILE A 349 16.27 -0.21 41.80
N GLY A 350 15.87 -1.31 41.13
CA GLY A 350 15.90 -2.65 41.72
C GLY A 350 14.95 -2.82 42.93
N ARG A 351 13.99 -1.89 43.08
CA ARG A 351 12.99 -1.88 44.16
C ARG A 351 11.62 -1.53 43.58
N ASN A 352 10.60 -2.31 43.95
CA ASN A 352 9.25 -2.17 43.40
C ASN A 352 8.38 -1.17 44.16
N ASN A 353 8.65 -1.02 45.46
CA ASN A 353 7.90 -0.14 46.36
C ASN A 353 8.90 0.83 46.99
N PRO A 354 9.31 1.90 46.27
CA PRO A 354 10.15 2.92 46.86
C PRO A 354 9.48 3.52 48.10
N SER A 355 10.30 3.97 49.05
CA SER A 355 9.84 4.60 50.30
C SER A 355 10.29 6.06 50.46
N VAL A 356 11.05 6.53 49.47
CA VAL A 356 11.61 7.88 49.36
C VAL A 356 11.77 8.20 47.87
N LYS A 357 11.95 9.49 47.55
CA LYS A 357 12.01 9.98 46.16
C LYS A 357 12.99 9.23 45.23
N LEU A 358 14.11 8.74 45.76
CA LEU A 358 15.02 7.85 45.05
C LEU A 358 15.44 6.73 46.01
N ASP A 359 14.96 5.52 45.75
CA ASP A 359 15.20 4.33 46.57
C ASP A 359 15.94 3.27 45.73
N VAL A 360 17.19 2.98 46.09
CA VAL A 360 18.08 2.11 45.32
C VAL A 360 18.42 0.87 46.11
N ASN A 361 18.10 -0.29 45.56
CA ASN A 361 18.49 -1.59 46.11
C ASN A 361 19.91 -1.97 45.65
N GLY A 362 20.90 -1.39 46.32
CA GLY A 362 22.32 -1.62 46.04
C GLY A 362 23.19 -0.39 46.32
N SER A 363 24.44 -0.42 45.84
CA SER A 363 25.39 0.69 46.02
C SER A 363 25.16 1.81 45.00
N VAL A 364 25.25 3.06 45.46
CA VAL A 364 25.26 4.25 44.61
C VAL A 364 26.68 4.81 44.55
N ASN A 365 27.25 4.87 43.35
CA ASN A 365 28.53 5.56 43.11
C ASN A 365 28.25 6.97 42.58
N CYS A 366 28.73 8.01 43.29
CA CYS A 366 28.60 9.40 42.88
C CYS A 366 29.96 10.09 42.94
N THR A 367 30.26 10.93 41.95
CA THR A 367 31.50 11.71 41.92
C THR A 367 31.44 12.95 42.81
N GLY A 368 30.24 13.38 43.18
CA GLY A 368 29.96 14.45 44.12
C GLY A 368 28.47 14.54 44.44
N GLY A 369 28.17 15.09 45.61
CA GLY A 369 26.79 15.34 46.05
C GLY A 369 26.74 16.66 46.82
N THR A 370 25.69 17.45 46.59
CA THR A 370 25.41 18.65 47.38
C THR A 370 24.00 18.54 47.95
N CYS A 371 23.88 18.83 49.24
CA CYS A 371 22.58 18.89 49.90
C CYS A 371 22.27 20.34 50.23
N SER A 372 21.04 20.74 49.96
CA SER A 372 20.58 22.09 50.22
C SER A 372 20.60 22.40 51.71
N SER A 373 21.21 23.52 52.10
CA SER A 373 21.43 23.89 53.50
C SER A 373 21.25 25.40 53.75
N ASP A 374 20.49 26.07 52.89
CA ASP A 374 20.26 27.51 52.92
C ASP A 374 19.54 27.96 54.20
N LEU A 375 19.99 29.07 54.80
CA LEU A 375 19.40 29.64 56.03
C LEU A 375 17.90 29.95 55.84
N ARG A 376 17.49 30.41 54.66
CA ARG A 376 16.10 30.79 54.34
C ARG A 376 15.13 29.61 54.37
N TRP A 377 15.64 28.39 54.24
CA TRP A 377 14.84 27.16 54.26
C TRP A 377 14.80 26.51 55.65
N LYS A 378 15.44 27.13 56.66
CA LYS A 378 15.53 26.63 58.03
C LYS A 378 14.79 27.55 58.99
N LYS A 379 14.22 26.96 60.05
CA LYS A 379 13.53 27.66 61.15
C LYS A 379 13.88 26.98 62.47
N ASN A 380 13.72 27.70 63.59
CA ASN A 380 13.98 27.19 64.94
C ASN A 380 15.38 26.56 65.10
N ILE A 381 16.41 27.27 64.64
CA ILE A 381 17.79 26.78 64.63
C ILE A 381 18.37 26.87 66.05
N VAL A 382 18.69 25.72 66.63
CA VAL A 382 19.32 25.58 67.95
C VAL A 382 20.58 24.74 67.85
N ALA A 383 21.58 25.02 68.71
CA ALA A 383 22.77 24.19 68.81
C ALA A 383 22.44 22.82 69.44
N LEU A 384 23.18 21.77 69.06
CA LEU A 384 22.98 20.42 69.57
C LEU A 384 23.49 20.29 71.02
N PRO A 385 22.63 20.00 72.01
CA PRO A 385 23.06 19.84 73.40
C PRO A 385 23.59 18.43 73.68
N ASN A 386 24.36 18.28 74.77
CA ASN A 386 24.77 16.98 75.33
C ASN A 386 25.43 16.00 74.35
N VAL A 387 26.08 16.52 73.30
CA VAL A 387 26.59 15.71 72.18
C VAL A 387 27.56 14.62 72.64
N ILE A 388 28.44 14.88 73.61
CA ILE A 388 29.39 13.89 74.15
C ILE A 388 28.68 12.71 74.82
N GLU A 389 27.70 12.97 75.68
CA GLU A 389 26.96 11.91 76.39
C GLU A 389 26.06 11.12 75.43
N ASN A 390 25.56 11.78 74.40
CA ASN A 390 24.79 11.15 73.33
C ASN A 390 25.65 10.22 72.47
N ILE A 391 26.83 10.66 72.01
CA ILE A 391 27.71 9.81 71.19
C ILE A 391 28.28 8.61 71.94
N LYS A 392 28.50 8.73 73.26
CA LYS A 392 28.97 7.62 74.11
C LYS A 392 28.01 6.44 74.18
N GLN A 393 26.72 6.66 73.90
CA GLN A 393 25.70 5.61 73.87
C GLN A 393 25.69 4.82 72.56
N MET A 394 26.41 5.28 71.54
CA MET A 394 26.49 4.66 70.22
C MET A 394 27.87 4.05 70.02
N ARG A 395 27.95 2.92 69.29
CA ARG A 395 29.23 2.26 68.97
C ARG A 395 29.48 2.19 67.48
N GLY A 396 30.71 2.51 67.08
CA GLY A 396 31.25 2.14 65.78
C GLY A 396 31.47 0.63 65.71
N VAL A 397 30.97 0.01 64.65
CA VAL A 397 31.04 -1.45 64.45
C VAL A 397 31.61 -1.76 63.07
N SER A 398 32.25 -2.93 62.95
CA SER A 398 32.54 -3.54 61.65
C SER A 398 31.66 -4.77 61.47
N TYR A 399 31.11 -4.97 60.28
CA TYR A 399 30.12 -6.02 60.02
C TYR A 399 30.23 -6.55 58.59
N TYR A 400 29.62 -7.71 58.37
CA TYR A 400 29.31 -8.24 57.05
C TYR A 400 27.79 -8.21 56.86
N TRP A 401 27.34 -7.96 55.65
CA TRP A 401 25.93 -8.09 55.34
C TRP A 401 25.51 -9.56 55.37
N LYS A 402 24.28 -9.81 55.80
CA LYS A 402 23.68 -11.14 55.82
C LYS A 402 23.12 -11.48 54.44
N THR A 403 24.00 -11.68 53.47
CA THR A 403 23.64 -11.93 52.05
C THR A 403 22.81 -13.20 51.87
N GLU A 404 23.03 -14.23 52.69
CA GLU A 404 22.27 -15.49 52.65
C GLU A 404 20.87 -15.35 53.26
N ASP A 405 20.73 -14.59 54.36
CA ASP A 405 19.43 -14.37 55.01
C ASP A 405 18.53 -13.42 54.19
N PHE A 406 19.14 -12.53 53.39
CA PHE A 406 18.44 -11.48 52.63
C PHE A 406 18.97 -11.38 51.18
N PRO A 407 18.77 -12.43 50.36
CA PRO A 407 19.33 -12.49 49.01
C PRO A 407 18.80 -11.38 48.08
N ASP A 408 17.57 -10.91 48.32
CA ASP A 408 16.92 -9.91 47.46
C ASP A 408 17.39 -8.46 47.71
N GLN A 409 18.20 -8.21 48.75
CA GLN A 409 18.68 -6.86 49.11
C GLN A 409 20.00 -6.47 48.42
N ASN A 410 20.52 -7.32 47.52
CA ASN A 410 21.73 -7.05 46.72
C ASN A 410 22.92 -6.51 47.53
N PHE A 411 23.10 -7.03 48.73
CA PHE A 411 24.20 -6.61 49.60
C PHE A 411 25.56 -7.05 49.05
N THR A 412 26.60 -6.23 49.27
CA THR A 412 27.99 -6.65 49.03
C THR A 412 28.45 -7.69 50.05
N THR A 413 29.37 -8.56 49.64
CA THR A 413 30.06 -9.52 50.52
C THR A 413 31.26 -8.90 51.25
N ASP A 414 31.62 -7.67 50.93
CA ASP A 414 32.77 -6.98 51.53
C ASP A 414 32.50 -6.55 52.98
N LYS A 415 33.55 -6.54 53.80
CA LYS A 415 33.50 -6.05 55.18
C LYS A 415 33.21 -4.55 55.22
N GLN A 416 32.20 -4.14 55.98
CA GLN A 416 31.79 -2.75 56.14
C GLN A 416 32.12 -2.21 57.54
N ILE A 417 32.14 -0.88 57.67
CA ILE A 417 32.25 -0.15 58.94
C ILE A 417 31.08 0.82 59.01
N GLY A 418 30.44 0.94 60.17
CA GLY A 418 29.33 1.85 60.37
C GLY A 418 28.78 1.85 61.79
N LEU A 419 27.50 2.19 61.91
CA LEU A 419 26.74 2.24 63.15
C LEU A 419 25.52 1.32 63.06
N ILE A 420 24.96 0.96 64.23
CA ILE A 420 23.67 0.25 64.32
C ILE A 420 22.54 1.27 64.42
N ALA A 421 21.66 1.33 63.42
CA ALA A 421 20.59 2.33 63.34
C ALA A 421 19.67 2.35 64.57
N GLN A 422 19.39 1.18 65.15
CA GLN A 422 18.55 1.02 66.36
C GLN A 422 19.19 1.64 67.62
N GLU A 423 20.52 1.71 67.68
CA GLU A 423 21.23 2.37 68.79
C GLU A 423 21.19 3.88 68.60
N VAL A 424 21.41 4.36 67.37
CA VAL A 424 21.35 5.78 67.01
C VAL A 424 19.95 6.35 67.23
N GLU A 425 18.90 5.64 66.82
CA GLU A 425 17.50 6.10 66.91
C GLU A 425 17.07 6.48 68.34
N LYS A 426 17.64 5.82 69.36
CA LYS A 426 17.33 6.11 70.78
C LYS A 426 17.83 7.49 71.22
N VAL A 427 18.81 8.03 70.52
CA VAL A 427 19.53 9.26 70.90
C VAL A 427 19.28 10.38 69.90
N TYR A 428 19.35 10.06 68.60
CA TYR A 428 19.12 10.96 67.46
C TYR A 428 18.13 10.31 66.48
N PRO A 429 16.83 10.22 66.83
CA PRO A 429 15.81 9.63 65.96
C PRO A 429 15.72 10.32 64.60
N GLU A 430 16.09 11.60 64.49
CA GLU A 430 16.11 12.37 63.25
C GLU A 430 17.12 11.86 62.21
N LEU A 431 18.17 11.15 62.64
CA LEU A 431 19.19 10.56 61.75
C LEU A 431 18.79 9.19 61.19
N VAL A 432 17.65 8.64 61.63
CA VAL A 432 17.21 7.31 61.27
C VAL A 432 15.91 7.39 60.48
N LYS A 433 15.86 6.68 59.35
CA LYS A 433 14.62 6.48 58.59
C LYS A 433 14.24 5.03 58.66
N THR A 434 12.94 4.75 58.70
CA THR A 434 12.39 3.40 58.65
C THR A 434 11.59 3.27 57.36
N ASN A 435 11.90 2.28 56.52
CA ASN A 435 11.18 2.05 55.28
C ASN A 435 9.84 1.34 55.53
N ASN A 436 9.06 1.13 54.46
CA ASN A 436 7.74 0.51 54.52
C ASN A 436 7.77 -0.96 54.99
N GLU A 437 8.93 -1.61 54.97
CA GLU A 437 9.14 -2.98 55.45
C GLU A 437 9.64 -3.04 56.90
N GLY A 438 9.87 -1.89 57.54
CA GLY A 438 10.36 -1.79 58.91
C GLY A 438 11.89 -1.82 59.06
N PHE A 439 12.64 -1.89 57.96
CA PHE A 439 14.10 -1.78 57.98
C PHE A 439 14.55 -0.34 58.18
N LYS A 440 15.62 -0.16 58.95
CA LYS A 440 16.14 1.16 59.33
C LYS A 440 17.39 1.52 58.54
N SER A 441 17.46 2.76 58.09
CA SER A 441 18.60 3.36 57.39
C SER A 441 19.12 4.60 58.12
N MET A 442 20.36 4.98 57.83
CA MET A 442 21.11 6.02 58.52
C MET A 442 21.41 7.20 57.59
N ASP A 443 21.15 8.43 58.06
CA ASP A 443 21.67 9.65 57.45
C ASP A 443 23.08 9.95 57.98
N TYR A 444 24.08 9.30 57.38
CA TYR A 444 25.48 9.53 57.71
C TYR A 444 25.96 10.95 57.34
N MET A 445 25.28 11.63 56.42
CA MET A 445 25.68 12.98 56.02
C MET A 445 25.37 13.97 57.14
N SER A 446 24.18 13.90 57.72
CA SER A 446 23.79 14.73 58.87
C SER A 446 24.54 14.39 60.15
N LEU A 447 25.01 13.14 60.31
CA LEU A 447 25.85 12.74 61.44
C LEU A 447 27.13 13.59 61.56
N THR A 448 27.65 14.13 60.45
CA THR A 448 28.84 15.00 60.47
C THR A 448 28.64 16.26 61.32
N ALA A 449 27.42 16.81 61.40
CA ALA A 449 27.12 17.95 62.25
C ALA A 449 27.17 17.60 63.74
N VAL A 450 26.70 16.39 64.10
CA VAL A 450 26.83 15.85 65.47
C VAL A 450 28.30 15.67 65.83
N LEU A 451 29.09 15.08 64.92
CA LEU A 451 30.52 14.86 65.12
C LEU A 451 31.29 16.19 65.25
N LEU A 452 30.92 17.22 64.46
CA LEU A 452 31.50 18.55 64.56
C LEU A 452 31.31 19.16 65.95
N GLU A 453 30.08 19.15 66.47
CA GLU A 453 29.80 19.67 67.81
C GLU A 453 30.45 18.82 68.91
N ALA A 454 30.54 17.50 68.73
CA ALA A 454 31.28 16.63 69.65
C ALA A 454 32.77 16.99 69.70
N VAL A 455 33.42 17.23 68.56
CA VAL A 455 34.84 17.65 68.52
C VAL A 455 35.02 18.99 69.20
N LYS A 456 34.12 19.96 68.99
CA LYS A 456 34.17 21.26 69.71
C LYS A 456 34.02 21.10 71.22
N ALA A 457 33.08 20.26 71.67
CA ALA A 457 32.87 19.98 73.08
C ALA A 457 34.08 19.27 73.71
N GLN A 458 34.68 18.32 72.99
CA GLN A 458 35.90 17.66 73.42
C GLN A 458 37.07 18.64 73.50
N GLN A 459 37.21 19.55 72.52
CA GLN A 459 38.24 20.58 72.54
C GLN A 459 38.09 21.50 73.77
N ALA A 460 36.87 21.90 74.11
CA ALA A 460 36.62 22.69 75.32
C ALA A 460 37.04 21.95 76.61
N GLN A 461 36.78 20.65 76.70
CA GLN A 461 37.26 19.83 77.84
C GLN A 461 38.79 19.74 77.87
N ILE A 462 39.45 19.64 76.72
CA ILE A 462 40.92 19.63 76.63
C ILE A 462 41.50 20.97 77.11
N ASP A 463 40.90 22.08 76.71
CA ASP A 463 41.37 23.42 77.10
C ASP A 463 41.15 23.66 78.60
N GLU A 464 40.03 23.20 79.16
CA GLU A 464 39.80 23.22 80.61
C GLU A 464 40.82 22.36 81.36
N LEU A 465 41.11 21.15 80.86
CA LEU A 465 42.11 20.27 81.46
C LEU A 465 43.52 20.87 81.41
N LYS A 466 43.89 21.54 80.32
CA LYS A 466 45.17 22.25 80.20
C LYS A 466 45.28 23.38 81.23
N ASN A 467 44.25 24.20 81.37
CA ASN A 467 44.24 25.27 82.37
C ASN A 467 44.41 24.71 83.80
N LYS A 468 43.76 23.59 84.12
CA LYS A 468 43.93 22.90 85.41
C LYS A 468 45.35 22.36 85.59
N VAL A 469 45.98 21.84 84.53
CA VAL A 469 47.38 21.39 84.58
C VAL A 469 48.31 22.58 84.83
N ASP A 470 48.11 23.71 84.14
CA ASP A 470 48.91 24.92 84.34
C ASP A 470 48.77 25.47 85.77
N GLU A 471 47.55 25.49 86.32
CA GLU A 471 47.29 25.88 87.71
C GLU A 471 48.00 24.92 88.69
N ILE A 472 47.93 23.62 88.46
CA ILE A 472 48.63 22.61 89.27
C ILE A 472 50.15 22.83 89.23
N ASP A 473 50.71 23.16 88.08
CA ASP A 473 52.15 23.38 87.95
C ASP A 473 52.60 24.68 88.64
N GLN A 474 51.81 25.75 88.57
CA GLN A 474 52.03 26.96 89.36
C GLN A 474 51.98 26.68 90.87
N LEU A 475 51.01 25.88 91.33
CA LEU A 475 50.90 25.48 92.74
C LEU A 475 52.10 24.65 93.20
N LYS A 476 52.61 23.73 92.37
CA LYS A 476 53.83 22.96 92.69
C LYS A 476 55.06 23.85 92.83
N GLU A 477 55.19 24.86 91.99
CA GLU A 477 56.29 25.83 92.08
C GLU A 477 56.22 26.59 93.41
N ILE A 478 55.03 27.07 93.79
CA ILE A 478 54.80 27.74 95.07
C ILE A 478 55.13 26.83 96.26
N ILE A 479 54.69 25.56 96.24
CA ILE A 479 55.00 24.58 97.29
C ILE A 479 56.51 24.33 97.40
N THR A 480 57.21 24.21 96.28
CA THR A 480 58.66 24.01 96.25
C THR A 480 59.40 25.20 96.88
N VAL A 481 58.92 26.42 96.62
CA VAL A 481 59.46 27.64 97.25
C VAL A 481 59.19 27.64 98.76
N MET A 482 57.98 27.26 99.19
CA MET A 482 57.63 27.19 100.61
C MET A 482 58.47 26.13 101.35
N GLN A 483 58.66 24.94 100.79
CA GLN A 483 59.52 23.90 101.38
C GLN A 483 60.97 24.38 101.55
N LYS A 484 61.53 25.07 100.54
CA LYS A 484 62.87 25.67 100.66
C LYS A 484 62.94 26.76 101.74
N GLN A 485 61.84 27.46 102.02
CA GLN A 485 61.78 28.44 103.10
C GLN A 485 61.70 27.75 104.47
N GLU A 486 60.94 26.67 104.58
CA GLU A 486 60.82 25.86 105.80
C GLU A 486 62.15 25.19 106.18
N ASP A 487 62.87 24.58 105.21
CA ASP A 487 64.21 24.01 105.41
C ASP A 487 65.24 25.05 105.90
N LYS A 488 65.11 26.30 105.44
CA LYS A 488 65.94 27.42 105.91
C LYS A 488 65.62 27.83 107.34
N VAL A 489 64.36 27.73 107.75
CA VAL A 489 63.93 28.04 109.12
C VAL A 489 64.37 26.93 110.08
N ASP A 490 64.22 25.67 109.70
CA ASP A 490 64.65 24.53 110.55
C ASP A 490 66.17 24.46 110.72
N SER A 491 66.95 24.71 109.65
CA SER A 491 68.42 24.79 109.74
C SER A 491 68.91 25.98 110.59
N SER A 492 68.12 27.04 110.73
CA SER A 492 68.44 28.18 111.61
C SER A 492 68.14 27.93 113.10
N ASN A 493 67.26 26.97 113.41
CA ASN A 493 66.87 26.62 114.78
C ASN A 493 67.74 25.52 115.41
N ILE A 494 68.46 24.71 114.63
CA ILE A 494 69.41 23.69 115.15
C ILE A 494 70.77 24.31 115.55
N GLY A 495 71.03 25.56 115.16
CA GLY A 495 72.26 26.30 115.46
C GLY A 495 72.26 27.13 116.74
N LYS A 496 71.32 26.93 117.67
CA LYS A 496 71.25 27.61 118.96
C LYS A 496 71.30 26.66 120.15
#